data_AF-A0A9R0R5I8-F1
#
_entry.id   AF-A0A9R0R5I8-F1
#
_cell.length_a   1.000
_cell.length_b   1.000
_cell.length_c   1.000
_cell.angle_alpha   90.00
_cell.angle_beta   90.00
_cell.angle_gamma   90.00
#
_symmetry.space_group_name_H-M   'P 1'
#
loop_
_entity.id
_entity.type
_entity.pdbx_description
1 polymer ?
#
loop_
_entity_poly.entity_id
_entity_poly.type
_entity_poly.pdbx_seq_one_letter_code
_entity_poly.pdbx_strand_id
1 'polypeptide(L)' 'MQVPLGANGCAYFQFEDLCDRPIGAADYFGLFKKFHTLAVEGVPKFGYHNRTAAYRFVTLVDF' A
#
# COMPACT_ATOMS: atom_id res chain seq x y z
N MET A 1 -10.38 -4.46 -1.28
CA MET A 1 -9.67 -3.24 -1.71
C MET A 1 -10.06 -2.88 -3.14
N GLN A 2 -10.47 -1.64 -3.43
CA GLN A 2 -10.65 -1.17 -4.81
C GLN A 2 -9.30 -0.73 -5.37
N VAL A 3 -8.99 -1.15 -6.61
CA VAL A 3 -7.79 -0.70 -7.33
C VAL A 3 -8.19 0.53 -8.13
N PRO A 4 -7.70 1.74 -7.82
CA PRO A 4 -8.14 2.95 -8.50
C PRO A 4 -7.65 2.99 -9.94
N LEU A 5 -6.40 2.58 -10.19
CA LEU A 5 -5.78 2.50 -11.51
C LEU A 5 -4.88 1.27 -11.57
N GLY A 6 -5.05 0.46 -12.61
CA GLY A 6 -4.20 -0.71 -12.85
C GLY A 6 -4.11 -1.06 -14.33
N ALA A 7 -2.92 -1.41 -14.79
CA ALA A 7 -2.63 -1.80 -16.17
C ALA A 7 -1.42 -2.73 -16.20
N ASN A 8 -1.46 -3.80 -17.02
CA ASN A 8 -0.32 -4.70 -17.29
C ASN A 8 0.39 -5.25 -16.03
N GLY A 9 -0.34 -5.61 -14.97
CA GLY A 9 0.27 -6.12 -13.74
C GLY A 9 0.89 -5.03 -12.86
N CYS A 10 0.72 -3.76 -13.22
CA CYS A 10 0.99 -2.61 -12.37
C CYS A 10 -0.30 -2.07 -11.76
N ALA A 11 -0.24 -1.60 -10.51
CA ALA A 11 -1.31 -0.84 -9.90
C ALA A 11 -0.78 0.44 -9.24
N TYR A 12 -1.61 1.47 -9.22
CA TYR A 12 -1.29 2.75 -8.63
C TYR A 12 -2.25 3.05 -7.48
N PHE A 13 -1.71 3.57 -6.39
CA PHE A 13 -2.43 3.89 -5.17
C PHE A 13 -1.91 5.18 -4.53
N GLN A 14 -2.80 5.89 -3.84
CA GLN A 14 -2.39 6.89 -2.85
C GLN A 14 -1.96 6.18 -1.56
N PHE A 15 -0.96 6.73 -0.87
CA PHE A 15 -0.48 6.16 0.39
C PHE A 15 -1.59 6.01 1.43
N GLU A 16 -2.51 6.97 1.49
CA GLU A 16 -3.63 7.00 2.43
C GLU A 16 -4.58 5.81 2.22
N ASP A 17 -4.77 5.41 0.97
CA ASP A 17 -5.62 4.26 0.61
C ASP A 17 -5.00 2.93 1.00
N LEU A 18 -3.68 2.84 1.14
CA LEU A 18 -2.97 1.63 1.57
C LEU A 18 -2.74 1.61 3.08
N CYS A 19 -2.21 2.69 3.64
CA CYS A 19 -1.64 2.71 4.97
C CYS A 19 -2.49 3.44 6.03
N ASP A 20 -3.36 4.38 5.66
CA ASP A 20 -4.24 5.07 6.63
C ASP A 20 -5.55 4.32 6.88
N ARG A 21 -5.97 3.46 5.96
CA ARG A 21 -7.10 2.56 6.20
C ARG A 21 -6.67 1.34 7.02
N PRO A 22 -7.57 0.75 7.84
CA PRO A 22 -7.30 -0.49 8.57
C PRO A 22 -7.31 -1.69 7.62
N ILE A 23 -6.30 -1.75 6.74
CA ILE A 23 -6.11 -2.81 5.77
C ILE A 23 -5.25 -3.90 6.41
N GLY A 24 -5.66 -5.16 6.25
CA GLY A 24 -4.95 -6.30 6.80
C GLY A 24 -3.84 -6.78 5.86
N ALA A 25 -2.85 -7.49 6.40
CA ALA A 25 -1.78 -8.11 5.61
C ALA A 25 -2.32 -9.07 4.51
N ALA A 26 -3.46 -9.72 4.76
CA ALA A 26 -4.11 -10.59 3.79
C ALA A 26 -4.61 -9.85 2.53
N ASP A 27 -5.00 -8.58 2.65
CA ASP A 27 -5.43 -7.77 1.51
C ASP A 27 -4.24 -7.42 0.60
N TYR A 28 -3.07 -7.12 1.18
CA TYR A 28 -1.83 -6.89 0.42
C TYR A 28 -1.43 -8.13 -0.38
N PHE A 29 -1.54 -9.32 0.23
CA PHE A 29 -1.26 -10.58 -0.45
C PHE A 29 -2.16 -10.81 -1.68
N GLY A 30 -3.45 -10.44 -1.58
CA GLY A 30 -4.37 -10.46 -2.72
C GLY A 30 -3.98 -9.49 -3.85
N LEU A 31 -3.32 -8.39 -3.49
CA LEU A 31 -2.79 -7.38 -4.41
C LEU A 31 -1.54 -7.89 -5.13
N PHE A 32 -0.57 -8.46 -4.41
CA PHE A 32 0.66 -9.02 -4.99
C PHE A 32 0.41 -10.23 -5.89
N LYS A 33 -0.66 -10.99 -5.64
CA LYS A 33 -1.09 -12.04 -6.57
C LYS A 33 -1.56 -11.53 -7.93
N LYS A 34 -2.04 -10.28 -8.00
CA LYS A 34 -2.61 -9.69 -9.22
C LYS A 34 -1.67 -8.69 -9.89
N PHE A 35 -0.80 -8.06 -9.11
CA PHE A 35 0.10 -7.01 -9.56
C PHE A 35 1.50 -7.28 -9.05
N HIS A 36 2.48 -7.32 -9.97
CA HIS A 36 3.89 -7.47 -9.63
C HIS A 36 4.57 -6.13 -9.32
N THR A 37 3.90 -5.01 -9.64
CA THR A 37 4.46 -3.66 -9.43
C THR A 37 3.39 -2.74 -8.87
N LEU A 38 3.74 -2.02 -7.80
CA LEU A 38 2.89 -1.02 -7.18
C LEU A 38 3.56 0.35 -7.24
N ALA A 39 2.85 1.33 -7.78
CA ALA A 39 3.20 2.74 -7.70
C ALA A 39 2.41 3.36 -6.54
N VAL A 40 3.11 3.93 -5.57
CA VAL A 40 2.50 4.59 -4.41
C VAL A 40 2.87 6.05 -4.42
N GLU A 41 1.87 6.92 -4.50
CA GLU A 41 2.07 8.38 -4.40
C GLU A 41 1.71 8.89 -3.00
N GLY A 42 2.29 10.03 -2.63
CA GLY A 42 1.94 10.71 -1.38
C GLY A 42 2.56 10.09 -0.12
N VAL A 43 3.62 9.30 -0.26
CA VAL A 43 4.33 8.72 0.89
C VAL A 43 4.89 9.85 1.76
N PRO A 44 4.41 10.02 3.00
CA PRO A 44 4.85 11.11 3.85
C PRO A 44 6.25 10.82 4.42
N LYS A 45 6.90 11.86 4.96
CA LYS A 45 8.06 11.64 5.82
C LYS A 45 7.59 11.01 7.13
N PHE A 46 8.13 9.85 7.47
CA PHE A 46 7.78 9.16 8.69
C PHE A 46 8.34 9.87 9.93
N GLY A 47 7.54 9.91 10.98
CA GLY A 47 7.83 10.52 12.27
C GLY A 47 6.89 9.98 13.36
N TYR A 48 6.92 10.60 14.54
CA TYR A 48 6.13 10.12 15.68
C TYR A 48 4.61 10.11 15.44
N HIS A 49 4.10 11.04 14.63
CA HIS A 49 2.67 11.22 14.39
C HIS A 49 2.07 10.20 13.40
N ASN A 50 2.87 9.53 12.57
CA ASN A 50 2.41 8.57 11.55
C ASN A 50 3.07 7.19 11.70
N ARG A 51 3.50 6.85 12.92
CA ARG A 51 4.22 5.61 13.23
C ARG A 51 3.44 4.34 12.84
N THR A 52 2.11 4.33 13.03
CA THR A 52 1.25 3.20 12.64
C THR A 52 1.23 3.00 11.13
N ALA A 53 1.08 4.08 10.36
CA ALA A 53 1.13 4.04 8.90
C ALA A 53 2.51 3.62 8.40
N ALA A 54 3.60 4.06 9.07
CA ALA A 54 4.96 3.62 8.77
C ALA A 54 5.13 2.11 8.94
N TYR A 55 4.62 1.51 10.03
CA TYR A 55 4.67 0.06 10.21
C TYR A 55 3.90 -0.68 9.12
N ARG A 56 2.71 -0.20 8.74
CA ARG A 56 1.93 -0.78 7.64
C ARG A 56 2.66 -0.68 6.30
N PHE A 57 3.35 0.43 6.06
CA PHE A 57 4.15 0.60 4.85
C PHE A 57 5.36 -0.35 4.81
N VAL A 58 6.03 -0.55 5.94
CA VAL A 58 7.09 -1.57 6.05
C VAL A 58 6.52 -2.96 5.75
N THR A 59 5.38 -3.31 6.34
CA THR A 59 4.69 -4.58 6.03
C THR A 59 4.34 -4.71 4.56
N LEU A 60 3.86 -3.63 3.91
CA LEU A 60 3.58 -3.62 2.48
C LEU A 60 4.84 -3.88 1.64
N VAL A 61 5.99 -3.35 2.02
CA VAL A 61 7.25 -3.50 1.26
C VAL A 61 7.92 -4.86 1.50
N ASP A 62 7.68 -5.48 2.66
CA ASP A 62 8.31 -6.75 3.06
C ASP A 62 7.68 -7.99 2.39
N PHE A 63 6.39 -7.93 2.02
CA PHE A 63 5.65 -9.00 1.35
C PHE A 63 5.86 -8.99 -0.18
#